data_AF-A0AAQ4DJC8-F1
#
_entry.id   AF-A0AAQ4DJC8-F1
#
_cell.length_a   1.000
_cell.length_b   1.000
_cell.length_c   1.000
_cell.angle_alpha   90.00
_cell.angle_beta   90.00
_cell.angle_gamma   90.00
#
_symmetry.space_group_name_H-M   'P 1'
#
loop_
_entity.id
_entity.type
_entity.pdbx_description
1 polymer ?
#
loop_
_entity_poly.entity_id
_entity_poly.type
_entity_poly.pdbx_seq_one_letter_code
_entity_poly.pdbx_strand_id
1 'polypeptide(L)'
;MHSLGLKPLPPSFWHNSRFTESDKGSAHCTPKLYTIRDDYRLTGCSAMTKDLFSVAKVLADMYYKRMYSQQPKVFQDGPSPGKCESAIFLCVIQ
;
A
#
# COMPACT_ATOMS: atom_id res chain seq x y z
N MET A 1 6.66 1.51 -8.88
CA MET A 1 5.32 1.01 -9.30
C MET A 1 5.04 1.28 -10.78
N HIS A 2 5.14 2.51 -11.28
CA HIS A 2 4.94 2.82 -12.71
C HIS A 2 5.86 1.99 -13.65
N SER A 3 7.14 1.84 -13.31
CA SER A 3 8.10 1.03 -14.09
C SER A 3 7.75 -0.47 -14.15
N LEU A 4 6.78 -0.92 -13.36
CA LEU A 4 6.29 -2.30 -13.33
C LEU A 4 4.99 -2.47 -14.15
N GLY A 5 4.56 -1.45 -14.90
CA GLY A 5 3.31 -1.48 -15.68
C GLY A 5 2.03 -1.24 -14.87
N LEU A 6 2.15 -0.94 -13.57
CA LEU A 6 1.00 -0.65 -12.71
C LEU A 6 0.41 0.73 -13.02
N LYS A 7 -0.92 0.82 -13.05
CA LYS A 7 -1.64 2.08 -13.26
C LYS A 7 -1.25 3.11 -12.19
N PRO A 8 -1.03 4.38 -12.56
CA PRO A 8 -0.72 5.42 -11.57
C PRO A 8 -1.85 5.58 -10.55
N LEU A 9 -1.50 6.01 -9.34
CA LEU A 9 -2.45 6.35 -8.31
C LEU A 9 -3.22 7.62 -8.71
N PRO A 10 -4.54 7.71 -8.41
CA PRO A 10 -5.34 8.87 -8.78
C PRO A 10 -4.86 10.13 -8.03
N PRO A 11 -5.10 11.34 -8.56
CA PRO A 11 -4.76 12.58 -7.87
C PRO A 11 -5.36 12.69 -6.46
N SER A 12 -6.55 12.11 -6.23
CA SER A 12 -7.21 12.05 -4.92
C SER A 12 -6.36 11.35 -3.87
N PHE A 13 -5.62 10.31 -4.25
CA PHE A 13 -4.73 9.58 -3.34
C PHE A 13 -3.69 10.53 -2.76
N TRP A 14 -3.04 11.33 -3.60
CA TRP A 14 -1.99 12.26 -3.17
C TRP A 14 -2.54 13.42 -2.34
N HIS A 15 -3.71 13.94 -2.73
CA HIS A 15 -4.36 15.04 -2.02
C HIS A 15 -4.86 14.64 -0.63
N ASN A 16 -5.38 13.42 -0.49
CA ASN A 16 -6.00 12.92 0.75
C ASN A 16 -5.02 12.17 1.67
N SER A 17 -3.82 11.83 1.18
CA SER A 17 -2.78 11.17 1.96
C SER A 17 -2.01 12.17 2.81
N ARG A 18 -1.53 11.72 3.97
CA ARG A 18 -0.78 12.56 4.92
C ARG A 18 0.63 12.01 5.09
N PHE A 19 1.62 12.83 4.75
CA PHE A 19 3.04 12.49 4.79
C PHE A 19 3.83 13.25 5.87
N THR A 20 3.13 13.84 6.84
CA THR A 20 3.72 14.68 7.89
C THR A 20 3.88 13.91 9.19
N GLU A 21 5.01 14.10 9.85
CA GLU A 21 5.21 13.68 11.25
C GLU A 21 4.18 14.40 12.12
N SER A 22 3.43 13.67 12.95
CA SER A 22 2.49 14.32 13.88
C SER A 22 3.28 15.06 14.97
N ASP A 23 2.94 16.32 15.25
CA ASP A 23 3.52 17.14 16.34
C ASP A 23 3.49 16.47 17.73
N LYS A 24 2.68 15.42 17.89
CA LYS A 24 2.56 14.65 19.12
C LYS A 24 3.46 13.43 19.11
N GLY A 25 4.78 13.65 19.18
CA GLY A 25 5.80 12.73 19.70
C GLY A 25 5.55 11.22 19.55
N SER A 26 5.12 10.76 18.38
CA SER A 26 4.79 9.35 18.18
C SER A 26 6.04 8.60 17.76
N ALA A 27 6.70 7.95 18.73
CA ALA A 27 7.91 7.14 18.57
C ALA A 27 7.79 5.96 17.56
N HIS A 28 6.66 5.81 16.87
CA HIS A 28 6.45 4.79 15.84
C HIS A 28 5.74 5.40 14.63
N CYS A 29 6.53 5.92 13.69
CA CYS A 29 6.00 6.27 12.38
C CYS A 29 6.00 5.06 11.45
N THR A 30 4.94 4.25 11.53
CA THR A 30 4.74 3.14 10.60
C THR A 30 3.76 3.57 9.51
N PRO A 31 4.11 3.46 8.22
CA PRO A 31 3.18 3.77 7.14
C PRO A 31 1.97 2.84 7.18
N LYS A 32 0.77 3.41 7.03
CA LYS A 32 -0.50 2.69 7.07
C LYS A 32 -1.40 3.13 5.93
N LEU A 33 -2.06 2.16 5.29
CA LEU A 33 -3.14 2.39 4.35
C LEU A 33 -4.50 2.25 5.03
N TYR A 34 -5.43 3.08 4.62
CA TYR A 34 -6.84 2.94 4.95
C TYR A 34 -7.70 3.27 3.73
N THR A 35 -8.89 2.68 3.68
CA THR A 35 -9.83 2.83 2.56
C THR A 35 -11.12 3.47 3.04
N ILE A 36 -11.62 4.42 2.27
CA ILE A 36 -12.94 5.02 2.45
C ILE A 36 -13.68 4.94 1.12
N ARG A 37 -14.68 4.05 0.99
CA ARG A 37 -15.51 3.91 -0.23
C ARG A 37 -14.67 3.91 -1.52
N ASP A 38 -13.71 2.97 -1.61
CA ASP A 38 -12.76 2.82 -2.73
C ASP A 38 -11.67 3.91 -2.88
N ASP A 39 -11.62 4.90 -1.99
CA ASP A 39 -10.51 5.87 -1.90
C ASP A 39 -9.44 5.36 -0.92
N TYR A 40 -8.31 4.91 -1.46
CA TYR A 40 -7.15 4.52 -0.66
C TYR A 40 -6.36 5.75 -0.22
N ARG A 41 -5.91 5.75 1.03
CA ARG A 41 -5.15 6.85 1.62
C ARG A 41 -3.99 6.31 2.43
N LEU A 42 -2.84 6.94 2.26
CA LEU A 42 -1.61 6.60 2.97
C LEU A 42 -1.35 7.64 4.06
N THR A 43 -1.11 7.16 5.27
CA THR A 43 -0.58 7.98 6.37
C THR A 43 0.81 7.47 6.71
N GLY A 44 1.80 8.37 6.76
CA GLY A 44 3.17 8.05 7.13
C GLY A 44 4.01 9.30 7.34
N CYS A 45 5.26 9.11 7.74
CA CYS A 45 6.23 10.21 7.87
C CYS A 45 7.11 10.24 6.63
N SER A 46 7.64 11.42 6.35
CA SER A 46 8.59 11.64 5.26
C SER A 46 10.04 11.30 5.67
N ALA A 47 10.28 10.56 6.77
CA ALA A 47 11.62 10.33 7.28
C ALA A 47 12.41 9.34 6.39
N MET A 48 13.71 9.57 6.21
CA MET A 48 14.47 8.97 5.12
C MET A 48 14.70 7.45 5.22
N THR A 49 14.75 6.85 4.02
CA THR A 49 15.22 5.50 3.62
C THR A 49 14.50 4.28 4.19
N LYS A 50 14.34 4.15 5.52
CA LYS A 50 13.59 3.02 6.12
C LYS A 50 12.10 3.08 5.77
N ASP A 51 11.57 4.30 5.64
CA ASP A 51 10.18 4.50 5.28
C ASP A 51 9.93 4.20 3.79
N LEU A 52 10.93 4.30 2.91
CA LEU A 52 10.72 4.05 1.48
C LEU A 52 10.34 2.59 1.20
N PHE A 53 11.07 1.63 1.76
CA PHE A 53 10.73 0.21 1.59
C PHE A 53 9.39 -0.13 2.25
N SER A 54 9.13 0.45 3.42
CA SER A 54 7.89 0.25 4.16
C SER A 54 6.68 0.80 3.38
N VAL A 55 6.81 2.01 2.83
CA VAL A 55 5.82 2.63 1.93
C VAL A 55 5.66 1.77 0.67
N ALA A 56 6.75 1.29 0.08
CA ALA A 56 6.66 0.43 -1.10
C ALA A 56 5.92 -0.88 -0.80
N LYS A 57 6.16 -1.52 0.35
CA LYS A 57 5.43 -2.73 0.78
C LYS A 57 3.94 -2.46 0.95
N VAL A 58 3.61 -1.36 1.62
CA VAL A 58 2.23 -0.94 1.85
C VAL A 58 1.53 -0.62 0.52
N LEU A 59 2.17 0.11 -0.39
CA LEU A 59 1.64 0.36 -1.73
C LEU A 59 1.48 -0.93 -2.55
N ALA A 60 2.41 -1.88 -2.45
CA ALA A 60 2.29 -3.16 -3.13
C ALA A 60 1.04 -3.93 -2.65
N ASP A 61 0.76 -3.94 -1.34
CA ASP A 61 -0.46 -4.54 -0.78
C ASP A 61 -1.74 -3.87 -1.32
N MET A 62 -1.72 -2.54 -1.46
CA MET A 62 -2.81 -1.79 -2.09
C MET A 62 -3.08 -2.24 -3.52
N TYR A 63 -2.03 -2.35 -4.33
CA TYR A 63 -2.13 -2.75 -5.74
C TYR A 63 -2.62 -4.18 -5.86
N TYR A 64 -2.10 -5.08 -5.03
CA TYR A 64 -2.59 -6.46 -4.95
C TYR A 64 -4.11 -6.47 -4.67
N LYS A 65 -4.56 -5.86 -3.58
CA LYS A 65 -6.00 -5.81 -3.24
C LYS A 65 -6.85 -5.20 -4.35
N ARG A 66 -6.34 -4.18 -5.05
CA ARG A 66 -7.04 -3.54 -6.16
C ARG A 66 -7.14 -4.43 -7.41
N MET A 67 -6.11 -5.21 -7.74
CA MET A 67 -6.14 -6.10 -8.90
C MET A 67 -7.06 -7.29 -8.67
N TYR A 68 -7.10 -7.81 -7.45
CA TYR A 68 -7.92 -8.96 -7.09
C TYR A 68 -9.31 -8.56 -6.59
N SER A 69 -9.66 -7.27 -6.52
CA SER A 69 -10.94 -6.79 -5.97
C SER A 69 -12.18 -7.33 -6.71
N GLN A 70 -12.02 -7.75 -7.97
CA GLN A 70 -13.09 -8.34 -8.77
C GLN A 70 -13.19 -9.87 -8.63
N GLN A 71 -12.25 -10.51 -7.94
CA GLN A 71 -12.34 -11.94 -7.66
C GLN A 71 -13.35 -12.19 -6.52
N PRO A 72 -13.97 -13.38 -6.45
CA PRO A 72 -14.75 -13.78 -5.28
C PRO A 72 -13.93 -13.63 -4.01
N LYS A 73 -14.54 -13.22 -2.89
CA LYS A 73 -13.84 -12.91 -1.62
C LYS A 73 -12.82 -13.97 -1.19
N VAL A 74 -13.13 -15.24 -1.43
CA VAL A 74 -12.27 -16.40 -1.13
C VAL A 74 -10.93 -16.41 -1.88
N PHE A 75 -10.82 -15.63 -2.97
CA PHE A 75 -9.62 -15.51 -3.81
C PHE A 75 -9.02 -14.10 -3.79
N GLN A 76 -9.56 -13.20 -2.97
CA GLN A 76 -8.98 -11.85 -2.79
C GLN A 76 -7.75 -11.90 -1.88
N ASP A 77 -7.62 -12.96 -1.08
CA ASP A 77 -6.45 -13.25 -0.27
C ASP A 77 -5.42 -14.08 -1.04
N GLY A 78 -4.17 -14.06 -0.58
CA GLY A 78 -3.08 -14.80 -1.22
C GLY A 78 -3.38 -16.30 -1.35
N PRO A 79 -2.88 -16.98 -2.40
CA PRO A 79 -3.16 -18.40 -2.68
C PRO A 79 -2.73 -19.39 -1.57
N SER A 80 -2.08 -18.91 -0.51
CA SER A 80 -1.85 -19.60 0.76
C SER A 80 -1.34 -18.59 1.81
N PRO A 81 -1.71 -18.70 3.11
CA PRO A 81 -1.09 -17.89 4.16
C PRO A 81 0.42 -18.13 4.14
N GLY A 82 1.21 -17.10 3.84
CA GLY A 82 2.68 -17.17 3.78
C GLY A 82 3.35 -17.02 2.40
N LYS A 83 2.74 -17.39 1.26
CA LYS A 83 3.42 -17.25 -0.06
C LYS A 83 3.30 -15.85 -0.66
N CYS A 84 2.12 -15.25 -0.63
CA CYS A 84 1.90 -13.92 -1.23
C CYS A 84 2.02 -12.79 -0.18
N GLU A 85 1.80 -13.02 1.13
CA GLU A 85 2.06 -12.01 2.19
C GLU A 85 3.53 -11.58 2.29
N SER A 86 4.44 -12.54 2.12
CA SER A 86 5.90 -12.34 2.22
C SER A 86 6.47 -11.73 0.95
N ALA A 87 5.82 -12.01 -0.19
CA ALA A 87 6.29 -11.69 -1.53
C ALA A 87 5.22 -10.95 -2.36
N ILE A 88 4.45 -10.06 -1.71
CA ILE A 88 3.43 -9.22 -2.38
C ILE A 88 4.04 -8.58 -3.62
N PHE A 89 5.27 -8.06 -3.47
CA PHE A 89 6.04 -7.44 -4.54
C PHE A 89 6.31 -8.35 -5.75
N LEU A 90 6.39 -9.67 -5.60
CA LEU A 90 6.52 -10.62 -6.72
C LEU A 90 5.15 -11.01 -7.29
N CYS A 91 4.14 -11.10 -6.42
CA CYS A 91 2.74 -11.35 -6.80
C CYS A 91 2.18 -10.26 -7.74
N VAL A 92 2.60 -8.99 -7.58
CA VAL A 92 2.15 -7.89 -8.46
C VAL A 92 2.82 -7.89 -9.85
N ILE A 93 3.81 -8.75 -10.09
CA ILE A 93 4.67 -8.75 -11.29
C ILE A 93 4.38 -9.96 -12.18
N GLN A 94 3.57 -10.93 -11.71
CA GLN A 94 3.18 -12.11 -12.48
C GLN A 94 1.80 -11.98 -13.10
#